data_AF-A0AAD4BPV1-F1
#
_entry.id   AF-A0AAD4BPV1-F1
#
_cell.length_a   1.000
_cell.length_b   1.000
_cell.length_c   1.000
_cell.angle_alpha   90.00
_cell.angle_beta   90.00
_cell.angle_gamma   90.00
#
_symmetry.space_group_name_H-M   'P 1'
#
loop_
_entity.id
_entity.type
_entity.pdbx_description
1 polymer ?
#
loop_
_entity_poly.entity_id
_entity_poly.type
_entity_poly.pdbx_seq_one_letter_code
_entity_poly.pdbx_strand_id
1 'polypeptide(L)' 'VVLQTYSVSTDSIVLTALPSVPFCCHEDLLTMTRAQLEAVVRALNARLPRRMRI' A
#
# COMPACT_ATOMS: atom_id res chain seq x y z
N VAL A 1 -3.12 9.48 -4.55
CA VAL A 1 -3.51 9.17 -3.15
C VAL A 1 -2.26 9.07 -2.29
N VAL A 2 -2.33 9.39 -1.00
CA VAL A 2 -1.18 9.30 -0.10
C VAL A 2 -1.42 8.19 0.92
N LEU A 3 -0.47 7.27 1.05
CA LEU A 3 -0.43 6.33 2.15
C LEU A 3 0.37 6.97 3.28
N GLN A 4 -0.25 7.12 4.44
CA GLN A 4 0.41 7.60 5.66
C GLN A 4 0.77 6.41 6.53
N THR A 5 2.04 6.31 6.92
CA THR A 5 2.49 5.28 7.86
C THR A 5 3.40 5.89 8.91
N TYR A 6 3.18 5.50 10.17
CA TYR A 6 4.05 5.90 11.27
C TYR A 6 5.25 4.95 11.37
N SER A 7 6.45 5.52 11.38
CA SER A 7 7.69 4.78 11.61
C SER A 7 8.10 4.94 13.07
N VAL A 8 7.88 3.87 13.85
CA VAL A 8 8.31 3.81 15.25
C VAL A 8 9.83 3.95 15.38
N SER A 9 10.58 3.41 14.42
CA SER A 9 12.05 3.40 14.45
C SER A 9 12.70 4.79 14.33
N THR A 10 11.98 5.74 13.74
CA THR A 10 12.50 7.10 13.46
C THR A 10 11.61 8.19 14.05
N ASP A 11 10.61 7.81 14.85
CA ASP A 11 9.56 8.69 15.38
C ASP A 11 9.06 9.70 14.34
N SER A 12 8.67 9.18 13.16
CA SER A 12 8.33 10.04 12.02
C SER A 12 7.14 9.52 11.21
N ILE A 13 6.50 10.44 10.49
CA ILE A 13 5.41 10.13 9.56
C ILE A 13 6.00 10.01 8.15
N VAL A 14 5.83 8.83 7.54
CA VAL A 14 6.20 8.57 6.16
C VAL A 14 4.96 8.78 5.29
N LEU A 15 5.06 9.70 4.33
CA LEU A 15 4.03 9.94 3.32
C LEU A 15 4.48 9.33 1.99
N THR A 16 3.77 8.31 1.53
CA THR A 16 4.04 7.65 0.24
C THR A 16 2.99 8.08 -0.78
N ALA A 17 3.40 8.84 -1.78
CA ALA A 17 2.52 9.22 -2.88
C ALA A 17 2.31 8.03 -3.84
N LEU A 18 1.05 7.63 -4.01
CA LEU A 18 0.62 6.62 -4.97
C LEU A 18 -0.03 7.29 -6.19
N PRO A 19 0.39 6.94 -7.42
CA PRO A 19 -0.15 7.52 -8.65
C PRO A 19 -1.61 7.14 -8.89
N SER A 20 -2.04 5.97 -8.40
CA SER A 20 -3.42 5.49 -8.44
C SER A 20 -3.74 4.75 -7.14
N VAL A 21 -5.03 4.66 -6.82
CA VAL A 21 -5.50 3.84 -5.69
C VAL A 21 -5.60 2.40 -6.20
N PRO A 22 -4.87 1.43 -5.62
CA PRO A 22 -4.90 0.05 -6.12
C PRO A 22 -6.22 -0.68 -5.78
N PHE A 23 -7.05 -0.11 -4.91
CA PHE A 23 -8.40 -0.56 -4.55
C PHE A 23 -9.22 0.66 -4.09
N CYS A 24 -10.54 0.67 -4.25
CA CYS A 24 -11.35 1.84 -3.88
C CYS A 24 -11.63 1.92 -2.36
N CYS A 25 -11.80 0.76 -1.72
CA CYS A 25 -12.09 0.61 -0.30
C CYS A 25 -11.64 -0.78 0.18
N HIS A 26 -11.59 -0.99 1.49
CA HIS A 26 -11.15 -2.26 2.07
C HIS A 26 -12.09 -3.43 1.76
N GLU A 27 -13.39 -3.15 1.56
CA GLU A 27 -14.41 -4.14 1.21
C GLU A 27 -14.13 -4.78 -0.17
N ASP A 28 -13.60 -4.01 -1.11
CA ASP A 28 -13.22 -4.48 -2.44
C ASP A 28 -12.18 -5.62 -2.33
N LEU A 29 -11.20 -5.47 -1.42
CA LEU A 29 -10.15 -6.47 -1.18
C LEU A 29 -10.71 -7.82 -0.74
N LEU A 30 -11.82 -7.84 0.00
CA LEU A 30 -12.45 -9.08 0.47
C LEU A 30 -13.11 -9.88 -0.67
N THR A 31 -13.49 -9.17 -1.74
CA THR A 31 -14.16 -9.77 -2.90
C THR A 31 -13.20 -10.05 -4.06
N MET A 32 -11.98 -9.53 -3.99
CA MET A 32 -10.96 -9.72 -5.01
C MET A 32 -10.48 -11.18 -5.07
N THR A 33 -10.29 -11.65 -6.30
CA THR A 33 -9.56 -12.90 -6.55
C THR A 33 -8.11 -12.76 -6.11
N ARG A 34 -7.44 -13.90 -5.86
CA ARG A 34 -6.02 -13.91 -5.51
C ARG A 34 -5.13 -13.17 -6.52
N ALA A 35 -5.40 -13.30 -7.82
CA ALA A 35 -4.64 -12.60 -8.86
C ALA A 35 -4.77 -11.07 -8.75
N GLN A 36 -5.96 -10.57 -8.40
CA GLN A 36 -6.19 -9.14 -8.16
C GLN A 36 -5.48 -8.67 -6.89
N LEU A 37 -5.54 -9.43 -5.80
CA LEU A 37 -4.81 -9.12 -4.57
C LEU A 37 -3.29 -9.06 -4.79
N GLU A 38 -2.74 -10.00 -5.55
CA GLU A 38 -1.31 -9.97 -5.91
C GLU A 38 -0.96 -8.72 -6.73
N ALA A 39 -1.85 -8.25 -7.61
CA ALA A 39 -1.63 -7.01 -8.35
C ALA A 39 -1.61 -5.78 -7.42
N VAL A 40 -2.51 -5.73 -6.44
CA VAL A 40 -2.51 -4.70 -5.39
C VAL A 40 -1.19 -4.70 -4.63
N VAL A 41 -0.74 -5.87 -4.16
CA VAL A 41 0.52 -6.00 -3.41
C VAL A 41 1.71 -5.56 -4.27
N ARG A 42 1.77 -5.96 -5.54
CA ARG A 42 2.82 -5.51 -6.47
C ARG A 42 2.83 -3.99 -6.65
N ALA A 43 1.66 -3.37 -6.82
CA ALA A 43 1.54 -1.92 -6.97
C ALA A 43 1.99 -1.15 -5.71
N LEU A 44 1.65 -1.64 -4.51
CA LEU A 44 2.09 -1.07 -3.25
C LEU A 44 3.61 -1.22 -3.07
N ASN A 45 4.15 -2.42 -3.24
CA ASN A 45 5.58 -2.71 -3.04
C ASN A 45 6.49 -1.98 -4.02
N ALA A 46 6.00 -1.63 -5.21
CA ALA A 46 6.72 -0.81 -6.17
C ALA A 46 6.96 0.63 -5.66
N ARG A 47 6.13 1.12 -4.74
CA ARG A 47 6.19 2.50 -4.21
C ARG A 47 6.62 2.58 -2.74
N LEU A 48 6.44 1.51 -1.98
CA LEU A 48 6.86 1.46 -0.59
C LEU A 48 8.38 1.37 -0.44
N PRO A 49 8.96 2.06 0.56
CA PRO A 49 10.35 1.86 0.98
C PRO A 49 10.61 0.39 1.26
N ARG A 50 11.82 -0.10 0.95
CA ARG A 50 12.18 -1.53 1.11
C ARG A 50 11.80 -2.12 2.46
N ARG A 51 11.95 -1.36 3.53
CA ARG A 51 11.65 -1.80 4.91
C ARG A 51 10.15 -1.92 5.22
N MET A 52 9.29 -1.41 4.34
CA MET A 52 7.83 -1.32 4.53
C MET A 52 7.06 -2.14 3.49
N ARG A 53 7.76 -2.91 2.65
CA ARG A 53 7.13 -3.81 1.68
C ARG A 53 6.44 -4.96 2.39
N ILE A 54 5.33 -5.41 1.82
CA ILE A 54 4.41 -6.42 2.35
C ILE A 54 4.58 -7.74 1.60
#